data_AF-A0A7V3J1Y3-F1
#
_entry.id   AF-A0A7V3J1Y3-F1
#
_cell.length_a   1.000
_cell.length_b   1.000
_cell.length_c   1.000
_cell.angle_alpha   90.00
_cell.angle_beta   90.00
_cell.angle_gamma   90.00
#
_symmetry.space_group_name_H-M   'P 1'
#
loop_
_entity.id
_entity.type
_entity.pdbx_description
1 polymer ?
#
loop_
_entity_poly.entity_id
_entity_poly.type
_entity_poly.pdbx_seq_one_letter_code
_entity_poly.pdbx_strand_id
1 'polypeptide(L)'
;IEEWAGASPIYTKRMQRALNYEGDDVPTIFKGLQLDIGAPPQFMDFRYTVHDRWHGEFQLDHCGALLDVEPMGEDYVFGMCHTIEDPTFDATAVATNPRAQMRPIHRPPRVPADRRPHCAWTVIIDESHPPAEESPALDLVRQTRAATWQLDSIDRADDGLADYSGPLVSDVDFGAFSHSALVRMADEVCLQMHLLYLSFAIAVRARAGCDAELAATVGTRQLIGLAGLGAERIHRALSLPGGVDGVSRVVELHPLFNPAGYVQAEITGGRLVVHRSPAHDDGAWIALCSPESVAPLQAIATAVDPHLAVRAGGTSTDWTAELVVTDFAAAEFPEVKVAKVSGGSTFRFQPRRSLPLTVV
;
A
#
# COMPACT_ATOMS: atom_id res chain seq x y z
N ILE A 1 0.83 14.21 -1.19
CA ILE A 1 2.16 14.07 -1.81
C ILE A 1 3.28 13.81 -0.80
N GLU A 2 3.41 14.58 0.28
CA GLU A 2 4.51 14.40 1.26
C GLU A 2 4.63 12.96 1.78
N GLU A 3 3.49 12.29 2.01
CA GLU A 3 3.47 10.87 2.41
C GLU A 3 4.21 9.97 1.40
N TRP A 4 3.99 10.17 0.11
CA TRP A 4 4.60 9.39 -0.97
C TRP A 4 6.08 9.73 -1.09
N ALA A 5 6.42 11.02 -1.13
CA ALA A 5 7.80 11.48 -1.26
C ALA A 5 8.70 11.03 -0.09
N GLY A 6 8.14 10.87 1.11
CA GLY A 6 8.87 10.34 2.26
C GLY A 6 8.99 8.81 2.34
N ALA A 7 8.16 8.07 1.59
CA ALA A 7 8.08 6.60 1.69
C ALA A 7 8.56 5.86 0.43
N SER A 8 8.19 6.33 -0.76
CA SER A 8 8.42 5.61 -2.03
C SER A 8 9.88 5.35 -2.35
N PRO A 9 10.83 6.27 -2.06
CA PRO A 9 12.24 5.98 -2.30
C PRO A 9 12.77 4.80 -1.48
N ILE A 10 12.23 4.60 -0.28
CA ILE A 10 12.65 3.50 0.61
C ILE A 10 12.08 2.19 0.09
N TYR A 11 10.75 2.11 -0.03
CA TYR A 11 10.12 0.83 -0.34
C TYR A 11 10.38 0.36 -1.77
N THR A 12 10.59 1.29 -2.72
CA THR A 12 10.93 0.94 -4.11
C THR A 12 12.30 0.26 -4.16
N LYS A 13 13.31 0.80 -3.48
CA LYS A 13 14.64 0.17 -3.40
C LYS A 13 14.61 -1.16 -2.66
N ARG A 14 13.77 -1.31 -1.62
CA ARG A 14 13.60 -2.59 -0.92
C ARG A 14 13.05 -3.68 -1.84
N MET A 15 12.00 -3.37 -2.60
CA MET A 15 11.40 -4.31 -3.55
C MET A 15 12.38 -4.67 -4.69
N GLN A 16 13.11 -3.69 -5.23
CA GLN A 16 14.17 -3.90 -6.23
C GLN A 16 15.21 -4.92 -5.75
N ARG A 17 15.68 -4.78 -4.52
CA ARG A 17 16.64 -5.70 -3.88
C ARG A 17 16.04 -7.07 -3.66
N ALA A 18 14.84 -7.12 -3.10
CA ALA A 18 14.17 -8.36 -2.73
C ALA A 18 13.99 -9.29 -3.95
N LEU A 19 13.67 -8.71 -5.10
CA LEU A 19 13.40 -9.46 -6.34
C LEU A 19 14.50 -9.29 -7.39
N ASN A 20 15.70 -8.90 -6.98
CA ASN A 20 16.91 -8.87 -7.83
C ASN A 20 16.73 -8.16 -9.18
N TYR A 21 16.09 -6.99 -9.18
CA TYR A 21 15.91 -6.15 -10.38
C TYR A 21 16.43 -4.72 -10.22
N GLU A 22 17.32 -4.49 -9.24
CA GLU A 22 18.01 -3.21 -9.10
C GLU A 22 18.69 -2.78 -10.41
N GLY A 23 18.54 -1.49 -10.71
CA GLY A 23 19.05 -0.84 -11.90
C GLY A 23 18.86 0.67 -11.80
N ASP A 24 19.16 1.36 -12.89
CA ASP A 24 19.09 2.81 -13.01
C ASP A 24 18.35 3.27 -14.29
N ASP A 25 17.61 2.37 -14.93
CA ASP A 25 17.01 2.56 -16.25
C ASP A 25 15.46 2.56 -16.24
N VAL A 26 14.87 2.91 -17.39
CA VAL A 26 13.41 2.96 -17.57
C VAL A 26 12.73 1.60 -17.33
N PRO A 27 13.25 0.47 -17.85
CA PRO A 27 12.72 -0.85 -17.49
C PRO A 27 12.69 -1.12 -15.97
N THR A 28 13.73 -0.74 -15.21
CA THR A 28 13.72 -0.89 -13.74
C THR A 28 12.63 -0.03 -13.10
N ILE A 29 12.43 1.22 -13.56
CA ILE A 29 11.33 2.07 -13.07
C ILE A 29 9.97 1.39 -13.29
N PHE A 30 9.74 0.85 -14.50
CA PHE A 30 8.49 0.19 -14.84
C PHE A 30 8.24 -1.08 -14.02
N LYS A 31 9.27 -1.90 -13.78
CA LYS A 31 9.16 -3.05 -12.86
C LYS A 31 8.82 -2.61 -11.43
N GLY A 32 9.39 -1.49 -10.99
CA GLY A 32 9.06 -0.87 -9.70
C GLY A 32 7.58 -0.53 -9.59
N LEU A 33 7.04 0.17 -10.59
CA LEU A 33 5.62 0.53 -10.66
C LEU A 33 4.70 -0.69 -10.64
N GLN A 34 5.10 -1.85 -11.19
CA GLN A 34 4.26 -3.06 -11.15
C GLN A 34 4.10 -3.67 -9.74
N LEU A 35 4.94 -3.25 -8.79
CA LEU A 35 5.01 -3.78 -7.43
C LEU A 35 4.84 -2.68 -6.36
N ASP A 36 4.37 -1.52 -6.80
CA ASP A 36 4.16 -0.33 -5.97
C ASP A 36 2.71 -0.29 -5.45
N ILE A 37 2.55 0.03 -4.16
CA ILE A 37 1.25 0.18 -3.50
C ILE A 37 0.35 1.24 -4.15
N GLY A 38 0.93 2.28 -4.76
CA GLY A 38 0.24 3.32 -5.50
C GLY A 38 -0.15 2.93 -6.94
N ALA A 39 0.34 1.79 -7.42
CA ALA A 39 0.01 1.25 -8.75
C ALA A 39 -0.56 -0.18 -8.65
N PRO A 40 -1.63 -0.40 -7.86
CA PRO A 40 -2.21 -1.73 -7.67
C PRO A 40 -2.60 -2.36 -9.02
N PRO A 41 -2.18 -3.62 -9.28
CA PRO A 41 -2.36 -4.27 -10.57
C PRO A 41 -3.80 -4.23 -11.07
N GLN A 42 -4.00 -3.95 -12.36
CA GLN A 42 -5.31 -3.85 -13.04
C GLN A 42 -6.27 -2.76 -12.53
N PHE A 43 -6.17 -2.30 -11.28
CA PHE A 43 -6.98 -1.17 -10.77
C PHE A 43 -6.44 0.17 -11.27
N MET A 44 -5.12 0.31 -11.40
CA MET A 44 -4.51 1.46 -12.10
C MET A 44 -4.09 1.12 -13.55
N ASP A 45 -4.14 -0.15 -13.93
CA ASP A 45 -3.92 -0.69 -15.29
C ASP A 45 -2.85 0.03 -16.14
N PHE A 46 -1.64 0.12 -15.60
CA PHE A 46 -0.48 0.67 -16.30
C PHE A 46 -0.08 -0.21 -17.49
N ARG A 47 0.13 0.43 -18.64
CA ARG A 47 0.68 -0.16 -19.87
C ARG A 47 1.96 0.56 -20.22
N TYR A 48 3.00 -0.20 -20.55
CA TYR A 48 4.34 0.32 -20.75
C TYR A 48 4.79 0.15 -22.20
N THR A 49 5.48 1.16 -22.71
CA THR A 49 6.22 1.13 -23.97
C THR A 49 7.66 1.50 -23.66
N VAL A 50 8.62 0.67 -24.08
CA VAL A 50 10.06 0.93 -23.87
C VAL A 50 10.67 1.28 -25.22
N HIS A 51 11.21 2.49 -25.34
CA HIS A 51 11.89 2.95 -26.56
C HIS A 51 13.38 2.65 -26.51
N ASP A 52 14.00 2.79 -25.34
CA ASP A 52 15.37 2.35 -25.06
C ASP A 52 15.60 2.29 -23.53
N ARG A 53 16.87 2.24 -23.10
CA ARG A 53 17.26 2.23 -21.67
C ARG A 53 16.81 3.49 -20.91
N TRP A 54 16.79 4.64 -21.59
CA TRP A 54 16.61 5.96 -20.99
C TRP A 54 15.26 6.60 -21.34
N HIS A 55 14.55 6.06 -22.32
CA HIS A 55 13.28 6.58 -22.81
C HIS A 55 12.19 5.49 -22.82
N GLY A 56 11.02 5.85 -22.30
CA GLY A 56 9.81 5.05 -22.43
C GLY A 56 8.56 5.89 -22.19
N GLU A 57 7.43 5.21 -22.26
CA GLU A 57 6.11 5.79 -22.01
C GLU A 57 5.28 4.83 -21.18
N PHE A 58 4.34 5.37 -20.42
CA PHE A 58 3.26 4.56 -19.88
C PHE A 58 1.92 5.25 -20.06
N GLN A 59 0.86 4.45 -20.10
CA GLN A 59 -0.52 4.92 -20.08
C GLN A 59 -1.35 4.12 -19.09
N LEU A 60 -2.42 4.71 -18.57
CA LEU A 60 -3.38 4.00 -17.73
C LEU A 60 -4.65 3.72 -18.54
N ASP A 61 -4.86 2.46 -18.90
CA ASP A 61 -6.08 2.04 -19.61
C ASP A 61 -7.32 2.12 -18.70
N HIS A 62 -7.09 2.05 -17.39
CA HIS A 62 -8.06 2.24 -16.33
C HIS A 62 -7.37 2.82 -15.09
N CYS A 63 -7.70 4.05 -14.70
CA CYS A 63 -7.26 4.63 -13.43
C CYS A 63 -8.41 4.62 -12.43
N GLY A 64 -8.38 3.73 -11.44
CA GLY A 64 -9.41 3.62 -10.42
C GLY A 64 -9.49 4.85 -9.52
N ALA A 65 -8.36 5.46 -9.18
CA ALA A 65 -8.31 6.70 -8.39
C ALA A 65 -9.04 7.85 -9.10
N LEU A 66 -8.86 8.00 -10.42
CA LEU A 66 -9.63 8.96 -11.23
C LEU A 66 -11.12 8.64 -11.17
N LEU A 67 -11.51 7.39 -11.41
CA LEU A 67 -12.93 7.01 -11.46
C LEU A 67 -13.64 7.22 -10.11
N ASP A 68 -12.91 7.14 -9.00
CA ASP A 68 -13.45 7.43 -7.67
C ASP A 68 -13.74 8.93 -7.48
N VAL A 69 -12.90 9.82 -8.03
CA VAL A 69 -13.00 11.28 -7.80
C VAL A 69 -13.74 12.03 -8.92
N GLU A 70 -13.82 11.47 -10.13
CA GLU A 70 -14.46 12.12 -11.27
C GLU A 70 -15.95 12.47 -11.02
N PRO A 71 -16.76 11.62 -10.36
CA PRO A 71 -18.12 11.98 -9.96
C PRO A 71 -18.20 13.12 -8.94
N MET A 72 -17.09 13.45 -8.26
CA MET A 72 -17.02 14.51 -7.26
C MET A 72 -16.74 15.89 -7.87
N GLY A 73 -16.45 15.96 -9.17
CA GLY A 73 -16.26 17.21 -9.92
C GLY A 73 -14.80 17.54 -10.24
N GLU A 74 -14.61 18.55 -11.09
CA GLU A 74 -13.31 18.89 -11.67
C GLU A 74 -12.24 19.27 -10.64
N ASP A 75 -12.61 19.91 -9.52
CA ASP A 75 -11.67 20.27 -8.46
C ASP A 75 -11.02 19.04 -7.81
N TYR A 76 -11.81 17.98 -7.58
CA TYR A 76 -11.29 16.71 -7.04
C TYR A 76 -10.45 15.97 -8.07
N VAL A 77 -10.83 16.02 -9.35
CA VAL A 77 -10.01 15.49 -10.46
C VAL A 77 -8.67 16.23 -10.55
N PHE A 78 -8.66 17.55 -10.41
CA PHE A 78 -7.43 18.33 -10.41
C PHE A 78 -6.55 18.00 -9.20
N GLY A 79 -7.15 17.88 -8.02
CA GLY A 79 -6.48 17.44 -6.80
C GLY A 79 -5.78 16.08 -6.99
N MET A 80 -6.49 15.09 -7.51
CA MET A 80 -5.94 13.76 -7.76
C MET A 80 -4.88 13.78 -8.88
N CYS A 81 -5.26 14.20 -10.08
CA CYS A 81 -4.44 13.99 -11.27
C CYS A 81 -3.33 15.01 -11.48
N HIS A 82 -3.38 16.19 -10.84
CA HIS A 82 -2.33 17.22 -10.99
C HIS A 82 -1.61 17.49 -9.67
N THR A 83 -2.32 17.47 -8.54
CA THR A 83 -1.68 17.80 -7.25
C THR A 83 -1.05 16.56 -6.59
N ILE A 84 -1.62 15.38 -6.81
CA ILE A 84 -1.12 14.12 -6.24
C ILE A 84 -0.31 13.35 -7.28
N GLU A 85 -0.88 12.99 -8.43
CA GLU A 85 -0.24 12.09 -9.42
C GLU A 85 1.07 12.67 -9.99
N ASP A 86 1.08 13.91 -10.50
CA ASP A 86 2.28 14.56 -11.07
C ASP A 86 3.54 14.38 -10.20
N PRO A 87 3.56 14.86 -8.94
CA PRO A 87 4.75 14.71 -8.12
C PRO A 87 4.95 13.28 -7.60
N THR A 88 3.91 12.45 -7.51
CA THR A 88 4.04 11.05 -7.05
C THR A 88 4.80 10.21 -8.09
N PHE A 89 4.53 10.42 -9.37
CA PHE A 89 5.24 9.74 -10.46
C PHE A 89 6.73 10.10 -10.47
N ASP A 90 7.07 11.38 -10.35
CA ASP A 90 8.48 11.80 -10.20
C ASP A 90 9.11 11.20 -8.93
N ALA A 91 8.44 11.25 -7.78
CA ALA A 91 8.95 10.68 -6.52
C ALA A 91 9.24 9.17 -6.63
N THR A 92 8.44 8.45 -7.41
CA THR A 92 8.61 7.01 -7.65
C THR A 92 9.75 6.74 -8.63
N ALA A 93 9.86 7.55 -9.70
CA ALA A 93 10.92 7.43 -10.70
C ALA A 93 12.30 7.66 -10.08
N VAL A 94 12.42 8.69 -9.23
CA VAL A 94 13.70 9.13 -8.66
C VAL A 94 14.27 8.15 -7.64
N ALA A 95 13.41 7.29 -7.09
CA ALA A 95 13.83 6.13 -6.30
C ALA A 95 14.72 5.17 -7.11
N THR A 96 14.56 5.12 -8.43
CA THR A 96 15.41 4.30 -9.31
C THR A 96 16.58 5.12 -9.84
N ASN A 97 16.30 6.29 -10.42
CA ASN A 97 17.31 7.17 -10.99
C ASN A 97 16.99 8.64 -10.66
N PRO A 98 17.86 9.38 -9.98
CA PRO A 98 17.57 10.74 -9.51
C PRO A 98 17.30 11.74 -10.62
N ARG A 99 17.63 11.43 -11.88
CA ARG A 99 17.41 12.29 -13.05
C ARG A 99 16.23 11.86 -13.92
N ALA A 100 15.51 10.83 -13.51
CA ALA A 100 14.28 10.43 -14.18
C ALA A 100 13.21 11.51 -14.00
N GLN A 101 12.51 11.85 -15.08
CA GLN A 101 11.34 12.70 -15.06
C GLN A 101 10.18 12.01 -15.77
N MET A 102 9.00 12.05 -15.15
CA MET A 102 7.75 11.58 -15.75
C MET A 102 6.87 12.79 -16.11
N ARG A 103 6.56 12.97 -17.39
CA ARG A 103 5.79 14.14 -17.86
C ARG A 103 4.52 13.72 -18.60
N PRO A 104 3.39 14.41 -18.37
CA PRO A 104 2.14 14.06 -19.04
C PRO A 104 2.27 14.29 -20.55
N ILE A 105 1.82 13.32 -21.34
CA ILE A 105 1.37 13.55 -22.71
C ILE A 105 -0.05 14.12 -22.65
N HIS A 106 -0.89 13.49 -21.83
CA HIS A 106 -2.18 14.01 -21.38
C HIS A 106 -2.59 13.38 -20.05
N ARG A 107 -3.48 14.07 -19.35
CA ARG A 107 -4.12 13.58 -18.13
C ARG A 107 -5.49 14.24 -17.93
N PRO A 108 -6.32 13.76 -17.00
CA PRO A 108 -7.63 14.33 -16.72
C PRO A 108 -7.59 15.83 -16.34
N PRO A 109 -8.71 16.57 -16.44
CA PRO A 109 -10.06 16.11 -16.78
C PRO A 109 -10.19 15.50 -18.18
N ARG A 110 -11.01 14.46 -18.31
CA ARG A 110 -11.17 13.74 -19.58
C ARG A 110 -12.08 14.54 -20.51
N VAL A 111 -11.53 14.96 -21.65
CA VAL A 111 -12.29 15.63 -22.73
C VAL A 111 -12.02 14.90 -24.06
N PRO A 112 -13.04 14.25 -24.66
CA PRO A 112 -14.37 13.96 -24.09
C PRO A 112 -14.30 13.05 -22.85
N ALA A 113 -15.41 12.97 -22.09
CA ALA A 113 -15.47 12.22 -20.83
C ALA A 113 -15.21 10.70 -20.98
N ASP A 114 -15.18 10.17 -22.20
CA ASP A 114 -14.83 8.78 -22.51
C ASP A 114 -13.41 8.62 -23.08
N ARG A 115 -12.58 9.68 -23.03
CA ARG A 115 -11.19 9.63 -23.51
C ARG A 115 -10.42 8.46 -22.90
N ARG A 116 -9.77 7.70 -23.77
CA ARG A 116 -8.81 6.63 -23.45
C ARG A 116 -7.47 6.86 -24.16
N PRO A 117 -6.35 6.40 -23.59
CA PRO A 117 -6.20 5.98 -22.17
C PRO A 117 -6.53 7.15 -21.21
N HIS A 118 -6.81 6.86 -19.94
CA HIS A 118 -7.21 7.89 -18.98
C HIS A 118 -6.13 8.98 -18.82
N CYS A 119 -4.87 8.56 -18.77
CA CYS A 119 -3.69 9.41 -18.89
C CYS A 119 -2.57 8.68 -19.63
N ALA A 120 -1.62 9.44 -20.16
CA ALA A 120 -0.44 8.95 -20.85
C ALA A 120 0.75 9.85 -20.51
N TRP A 121 1.94 9.26 -20.37
CA TRP A 121 3.11 9.89 -19.79
C TRP A 121 4.38 9.45 -20.51
N THR A 122 5.32 10.37 -20.67
CA THR A 122 6.71 10.05 -21.02
C THR A 122 7.51 9.78 -19.75
N VAL A 123 8.52 8.92 -19.85
CA VAL A 123 9.54 8.68 -18.84
C VAL A 123 10.90 8.84 -19.48
N ILE A 124 11.64 9.85 -19.03
CA ILE A 124 12.91 10.24 -19.64
C ILE A 124 13.97 10.37 -18.54
N ILE A 125 15.09 9.69 -18.75
CA ILE A 125 16.30 9.81 -17.94
C ILE A 125 17.33 10.55 -18.79
N ASP A 126 17.71 11.75 -18.38
CA ASP A 126 18.65 12.59 -19.13
C ASP A 126 19.66 13.25 -18.17
N GLU A 127 20.92 13.32 -18.55
CA GLU A 127 21.97 13.93 -17.71
C GLU A 127 21.77 15.43 -17.48
N SER A 128 21.08 16.10 -18.40
CA SER A 128 20.72 17.53 -18.30
C SER A 128 19.58 17.79 -17.30
N HIS A 129 18.79 16.78 -16.95
CA HIS A 129 17.75 16.94 -15.93
C HIS A 129 18.39 17.19 -14.56
N PRO A 130 17.93 18.19 -13.79
CA PRO A 130 18.39 18.36 -12.43
C PRO A 130 18.06 17.10 -11.63
N PRO A 131 18.97 16.62 -10.75
CA PRO A 131 18.63 15.55 -9.84
C PRO A 131 17.49 16.00 -8.92
N ALA A 132 16.55 15.11 -8.63
CA ALA A 132 15.45 15.41 -7.74
C ALA A 132 15.93 15.70 -6.31
N GLU A 133 15.27 16.67 -5.68
CA GLU A 133 15.47 16.99 -4.27
C GLU A 133 14.70 16.01 -3.39
N GLU A 134 15.36 15.47 -2.37
CA GLU A 134 14.72 14.59 -1.41
C GLU A 134 13.78 15.37 -0.48
N SER A 135 12.63 14.79 -0.16
CA SER A 135 11.71 15.38 0.82
C SER A 135 12.31 15.33 2.22
N PRO A 136 12.18 16.37 3.06
CA PRO A 136 12.60 16.30 4.46
C PRO A 136 11.94 15.15 5.25
N ALA A 137 10.73 14.72 4.85
CA ALA A 137 10.07 13.57 5.47
C ALA A 137 10.83 12.26 5.21
N LEU A 138 11.53 12.14 4.07
CA LEU A 138 12.30 10.95 3.71
C LEU A 138 13.40 10.66 4.73
N ASP A 139 14.12 11.69 5.19
CA ASP A 139 15.17 11.53 6.20
C ASP A 139 14.65 11.00 7.53
N LEU A 140 13.43 11.42 7.92
CA LEU A 140 12.78 10.93 9.13
C LEU A 140 12.31 9.49 8.96
N VAL A 141 11.70 9.15 7.82
CA VAL A 141 11.24 7.78 7.55
C VAL A 141 12.42 6.83 7.42
N ARG A 142 13.56 7.24 6.84
CA ARG A 142 14.80 6.43 6.76
C ARG A 142 15.33 6.00 8.13
N GLN A 143 15.05 6.77 9.18
CA GLN A 143 15.49 6.48 10.56
C GLN A 143 14.59 5.48 11.29
N THR A 144 13.43 5.13 10.71
CA THR A 144 12.49 4.18 11.31
C THR A 144 13.03 2.76 11.26
N ARG A 145 12.58 1.92 12.19
CA ARG A 145 12.85 0.49 12.16
C ARG A 145 12.18 -0.16 10.94
N ALA A 146 11.00 0.29 10.51
CA ALA A 146 10.35 -0.17 9.28
C ALA A 146 11.27 -0.05 8.05
N ALA A 147 11.94 1.09 7.88
CA ALA A 147 12.79 1.33 6.72
C ALA A 147 13.96 0.33 6.63
N THR A 148 14.49 -0.08 7.78
CA THR A 148 15.63 -1.00 7.90
C THR A 148 15.24 -2.41 8.29
N TRP A 149 13.95 -2.72 8.40
CA TRP A 149 13.45 -4.03 8.82
C TRP A 149 13.91 -5.11 7.85
N GLN A 150 14.52 -6.17 8.40
CA GLN A 150 14.99 -7.31 7.63
C GLN A 150 13.89 -8.37 7.61
N LEU A 151 13.46 -8.72 6.41
CA LEU A 151 12.50 -9.78 6.16
C LEU A 151 13.23 -11.05 5.73
N ASP A 152 12.58 -12.18 5.92
CA ASP A 152 13.15 -13.49 5.57
C ASP A 152 13.56 -13.54 4.09
N SER A 153 14.63 -14.27 3.80
CA SER A 153 15.13 -14.43 2.44
C SER A 153 14.21 -15.32 1.60
N ILE A 154 14.15 -15.07 0.29
CA ILE A 154 13.51 -15.99 -0.66
C ILE A 154 14.34 -17.27 -0.77
N ASP A 155 13.71 -18.44 -0.61
CA ASP A 155 14.36 -19.72 -0.87
C ASP A 155 14.38 -19.96 -2.38
N ARG A 156 15.59 -19.92 -2.96
CA ARG A 156 15.80 -20.12 -4.39
C ARG A 156 15.62 -21.58 -4.83
N ALA A 157 15.51 -22.51 -3.89
CA ALA A 157 15.23 -23.92 -4.16
C ALA A 157 13.72 -24.21 -4.27
N ASP A 158 12.84 -23.30 -3.83
CA ASP A 158 11.38 -23.45 -3.98
C ASP A 158 10.98 -23.48 -5.46
N ASP A 159 9.97 -24.29 -5.79
CA ASP A 159 9.39 -24.34 -7.12
C ASP A 159 8.76 -22.98 -7.50
N GLY A 160 9.12 -22.47 -8.68
CA GLY A 160 8.64 -21.20 -9.24
C GLY A 160 9.74 -20.17 -9.46
N LEU A 161 9.37 -18.95 -9.86
CA LEU A 161 10.30 -17.84 -10.00
C LEU A 161 10.71 -17.31 -8.62
N ALA A 162 12.01 -17.29 -8.34
CA ALA A 162 12.56 -16.76 -7.08
C ALA A 162 12.82 -15.24 -7.13
N ASP A 163 12.76 -14.61 -8.29
CA ASP A 163 13.04 -13.19 -8.48
C ASP A 163 12.41 -12.63 -9.76
N TYR A 164 12.56 -11.32 -9.99
CA TYR A 164 12.09 -10.60 -11.17
C TYR A 164 13.25 -9.99 -11.99
N SER A 165 14.39 -10.69 -12.04
CA SER A 165 15.58 -10.26 -12.79
C SER A 165 15.42 -10.32 -14.32
N GLY A 166 14.43 -11.10 -14.80
CA GLY A 166 14.11 -11.29 -16.23
C GLY A 166 13.57 -10.04 -16.95
N PRO A 167 12.96 -10.17 -18.14
CA PRO A 167 12.42 -9.02 -18.86
C PRO A 167 11.30 -8.33 -18.09
N LEU A 168 11.09 -7.03 -18.34
CA LEU A 168 9.84 -6.35 -17.99
C LEU A 168 8.68 -7.07 -18.70
N VAL A 169 7.58 -7.33 -18.00
CA VAL A 169 6.38 -7.96 -18.58
C VAL A 169 5.20 -6.99 -18.64
N SER A 170 4.17 -7.30 -19.43
CA SER A 170 2.96 -6.49 -19.58
C SER A 170 2.07 -6.50 -18.31
N ASP A 171 2.02 -7.64 -17.64
CA ASP A 171 1.31 -7.86 -16.38
C ASP A 171 2.13 -8.86 -15.55
N VAL A 172 2.34 -8.61 -14.26
CA VAL A 172 3.03 -9.56 -13.37
C VAL A 172 2.13 -10.76 -13.12
N ASP A 173 2.63 -11.97 -13.44
CA ASP A 173 1.97 -13.22 -13.07
C ASP A 173 2.46 -13.66 -11.69
N PHE A 174 1.78 -13.21 -10.63
CA PHE A 174 2.10 -13.61 -9.26
C PHE A 174 2.07 -15.13 -9.08
N GLY A 175 1.21 -15.86 -9.81
CA GLY A 175 1.11 -17.31 -9.71
C GLY A 175 2.34 -18.07 -10.23
N ALA A 176 3.23 -17.39 -10.96
CA ALA A 176 4.48 -17.98 -11.45
C ALA A 176 5.63 -17.93 -10.42
N PHE A 177 5.50 -17.12 -9.36
CA PHE A 177 6.53 -16.99 -8.33
C PHE A 177 6.47 -18.12 -7.32
N SER A 178 7.63 -18.42 -6.72
CA SER A 178 7.72 -19.41 -5.67
C SER A 178 6.97 -18.97 -4.41
N HIS A 179 6.63 -19.93 -3.54
CA HIS A 179 5.94 -19.63 -2.28
C HIS A 179 6.72 -18.62 -1.43
N SER A 180 8.01 -18.84 -1.19
CA SER A 180 8.85 -17.90 -0.44
C SER A 180 8.98 -16.53 -1.11
N ALA A 181 8.97 -16.46 -2.45
CA ALA A 181 8.95 -15.18 -3.17
C ALA A 181 7.62 -14.44 -2.96
N LEU A 182 6.49 -15.14 -2.98
CA LEU A 182 5.17 -14.56 -2.72
C LEU A 182 5.03 -14.05 -1.28
N VAL A 183 5.52 -14.80 -0.29
CA VAL A 183 5.56 -14.35 1.11
C VAL A 183 6.44 -13.09 1.24
N ARG A 184 7.64 -13.11 0.65
CA ARG A 184 8.54 -11.95 0.64
C ARG A 184 7.88 -10.70 0.06
N MET A 185 7.16 -10.84 -1.07
CA MET A 185 6.43 -9.73 -1.69
C MET A 185 5.30 -9.22 -0.80
N ALA A 186 4.50 -10.12 -0.21
CA ALA A 186 3.41 -9.74 0.68
C ALA A 186 3.93 -8.95 1.89
N ASP A 187 5.05 -9.36 2.49
CA ASP A 187 5.67 -8.64 3.59
C ASP A 187 6.27 -7.29 3.17
N GLU A 188 6.88 -7.18 1.99
CA GLU A 188 7.30 -5.87 1.47
C GLU A 188 6.09 -4.96 1.22
N VAL A 189 4.96 -5.47 0.73
CA VAL A 189 3.74 -4.66 0.57
C VAL A 189 3.20 -4.22 1.94
N CYS A 190 3.27 -5.06 2.97
CA CYS A 190 2.95 -4.63 4.33
C CYS A 190 3.89 -3.52 4.82
N LEU A 191 5.19 -3.59 4.53
CA LEU A 191 6.12 -2.51 4.85
C LEU A 191 5.88 -1.24 4.02
N GLN A 192 5.53 -1.36 2.74
CA GLN A 192 5.11 -0.22 1.91
C GLN A 192 3.96 0.54 2.59
N MET A 193 2.96 -0.21 3.06
CA MET A 193 1.82 0.30 3.81
C MET A 193 2.22 1.02 5.10
N HIS A 194 3.07 0.41 5.94
CA HIS A 194 3.55 1.05 7.18
C HIS A 194 4.39 2.29 6.89
N LEU A 195 5.31 2.25 5.93
CA LEU A 195 6.16 3.38 5.55
C LEU A 195 5.32 4.55 5.04
N LEU A 196 4.29 4.27 4.23
CA LEU A 196 3.36 5.29 3.75
C LEU A 196 2.60 5.93 4.93
N TYR A 197 2.11 5.12 5.87
CA TYR A 197 1.46 5.64 7.07
C TYR A 197 2.42 6.47 7.95
N LEU A 198 3.65 6.02 8.16
CA LEU A 198 4.64 6.75 8.97
C LEU A 198 4.93 8.13 8.36
N SER A 199 5.10 8.18 7.03
CA SER A 199 5.28 9.40 6.27
C SER A 199 4.03 10.31 6.32
N PHE A 200 2.83 9.73 6.19
CA PHE A 200 1.55 10.43 6.39
C PHE A 200 1.45 11.03 7.80
N ALA A 201 1.79 10.28 8.84
CA ALA A 201 1.71 10.73 10.22
C ALA A 201 2.68 11.90 10.49
N ILE A 202 3.85 11.93 9.85
CA ILE A 202 4.76 13.09 9.88
C ILE A 202 4.06 14.32 9.29
N ALA A 203 3.49 14.18 8.08
CA ALA A 203 2.81 15.26 7.38
C ALA A 203 1.57 15.79 8.15
N VAL A 204 0.82 14.90 8.81
CA VAL A 204 -0.32 15.26 9.66
C VAL A 204 0.13 16.00 10.91
N ARG A 205 1.15 15.51 11.62
CA ARG A 205 1.69 16.20 12.81
C ARG A 205 2.20 17.60 12.48
N ALA A 206 2.88 17.76 11.34
CA ALA A 206 3.34 19.06 10.89
C ALA A 206 2.18 20.05 10.67
N ARG A 207 1.02 19.57 10.16
CA ARG A 207 -0.19 20.40 9.93
C ARG A 207 -1.01 20.64 11.21
N ALA A 208 -1.04 19.67 12.11
CA ALA A 208 -1.75 19.79 13.40
C ALA A 208 -1.01 20.71 14.39
N GLY A 209 0.30 20.93 14.21
CA GLY A 209 1.09 21.78 15.07
C GLY A 209 1.17 21.21 16.49
N CYS A 210 0.76 22.00 17.49
CA CYS A 210 0.73 21.57 18.90
C CYS A 210 -0.46 20.66 19.24
N ASP A 211 -1.41 20.45 18.33
CA ASP A 211 -2.60 19.64 18.56
C ASP A 211 -2.32 18.14 18.31
N ALA A 212 -1.70 17.51 19.32
CA ALA A 212 -1.38 16.08 19.26
C ALA A 212 -2.65 15.19 19.21
N GLU A 213 -3.76 15.64 19.79
CA GLU A 213 -5.03 14.91 19.81
C GLU A 213 -5.65 14.87 18.41
N LEU A 214 -5.62 15.99 17.67
CA LEU A 214 -6.04 16.04 16.28
C LEU A 214 -5.23 15.07 15.42
N ALA A 215 -3.90 15.08 15.56
CA ALA A 215 -3.04 14.18 14.80
C ALA A 215 -3.35 12.69 15.08
N ALA A 216 -3.51 12.34 16.36
CA ALA A 216 -3.89 10.98 16.77
C ALA A 216 -5.27 10.58 16.24
N THR A 217 -6.24 11.50 16.28
CA THR A 217 -7.60 11.28 15.79
C THR A 217 -7.62 11.03 14.28
N VAL A 218 -6.87 11.82 13.51
CA VAL A 218 -6.76 11.65 12.05
C VAL A 218 -6.15 10.29 11.71
N GLY A 219 -5.04 9.92 12.37
CA GLY A 219 -4.40 8.61 12.17
C GLY A 219 -5.32 7.45 12.55
N THR A 220 -6.01 7.55 13.69
CA THR A 220 -6.93 6.50 14.16
C THR A 220 -8.12 6.33 13.21
N ARG A 221 -8.72 7.42 12.72
CA ARG A 221 -9.83 7.34 11.75
C ARG A 221 -9.39 6.71 10.43
N GLN A 222 -8.22 7.08 9.92
CA GLN A 222 -7.65 6.46 8.73
C GLN A 222 -7.46 4.95 8.96
N LEU A 223 -6.91 4.56 10.11
CA LEU A 223 -6.71 3.15 10.45
C LEU A 223 -8.03 2.38 10.58
N ILE A 224 -9.08 2.94 11.19
CA ILE A 224 -10.39 2.27 11.29
C ILE A 224 -10.92 1.91 9.90
N GLY A 225 -10.87 2.85 8.95
CA GLY A 225 -11.31 2.63 7.58
C GLY A 225 -10.49 1.55 6.86
N LEU A 226 -9.16 1.63 6.95
CA LEU A 226 -8.25 0.65 6.37
C LEU A 226 -8.42 -0.75 6.99
N ALA A 227 -8.57 -0.83 8.31
CA ALA A 227 -8.69 -2.07 9.05
C ALA A 227 -9.97 -2.83 8.69
N GLY A 228 -11.12 -2.13 8.67
CA GLY A 228 -12.38 -2.76 8.28
C GLY A 228 -12.42 -3.18 6.82
N LEU A 229 -12.00 -2.30 5.90
CA LEU A 229 -12.01 -2.64 4.47
C LEU A 229 -10.98 -3.73 4.12
N GLY A 230 -9.79 -3.66 4.71
CA GLY A 230 -8.74 -4.68 4.54
C GLY A 230 -9.22 -6.05 5.02
N ALA A 231 -9.82 -6.11 6.21
CA ALA A 231 -10.42 -7.33 6.75
C ALA A 231 -11.49 -7.93 5.82
N GLU A 232 -12.44 -7.12 5.34
CA GLU A 232 -13.47 -7.59 4.41
C GLU A 232 -12.85 -8.17 3.12
N ARG A 233 -11.85 -7.47 2.55
CA ARG A 233 -11.23 -7.91 1.31
C ARG A 233 -10.45 -9.21 1.49
N ILE A 234 -9.71 -9.36 2.57
CA ILE A 234 -9.00 -10.61 2.90
C ILE A 234 -10.00 -11.75 3.12
N HIS A 235 -11.01 -11.52 3.95
CA HIS A 235 -12.07 -12.47 4.26
C HIS A 235 -12.75 -13.01 2.99
N ARG A 236 -13.16 -12.10 2.11
CA ARG A 236 -13.80 -12.44 0.83
C ARG A 236 -12.85 -13.12 -0.15
N ALA A 237 -11.61 -12.62 -0.29
CA ALA A 237 -10.65 -13.15 -1.25
C ALA A 237 -10.26 -14.61 -0.95
N LEU A 238 -10.18 -14.96 0.33
CA LEU A 238 -9.81 -16.30 0.79
C LEU A 238 -11.00 -17.19 1.16
N SER A 239 -12.23 -16.68 1.02
CA SER A 239 -13.47 -17.38 1.40
C SER A 239 -13.41 -17.91 2.83
N LEU A 240 -12.94 -17.08 3.76
CA LEU A 240 -12.77 -17.45 5.17
C LEU A 240 -14.13 -17.66 5.85
N PRO A 241 -14.21 -18.50 6.90
CA PRO A 241 -15.44 -18.66 7.68
C PRO A 241 -15.82 -17.35 8.40
N GLY A 242 -17.06 -17.26 8.89
CA GLY A 242 -17.46 -16.22 9.84
C GLY A 242 -16.96 -16.50 11.26
N GLY A 243 -17.42 -15.71 12.22
CA GLY A 243 -17.13 -15.91 13.64
C GLY A 243 -15.65 -15.74 14.00
N VAL A 244 -15.30 -16.25 15.19
CA VAL A 244 -13.98 -16.10 15.81
C VAL A 244 -12.86 -16.68 14.95
N ASP A 245 -13.11 -17.82 14.29
CA ASP A 245 -12.14 -18.47 13.41
C ASP A 245 -11.84 -17.59 12.19
N GLY A 246 -12.87 -16.99 11.61
CA GLY A 246 -12.75 -16.03 10.51
C GLY A 246 -11.89 -14.83 10.87
N VAL A 247 -12.18 -14.20 12.00
CA VAL A 247 -11.40 -13.06 12.50
C VAL A 247 -9.95 -13.47 12.77
N SER A 248 -9.72 -14.65 13.36
CA SER A 248 -8.36 -15.13 13.66
C SER A 248 -7.52 -15.25 12.38
N ARG A 249 -8.08 -15.84 11.32
CA ARG A 249 -7.40 -15.97 10.02
C ARG A 249 -7.19 -14.62 9.32
N VAL A 250 -8.11 -13.67 9.48
CA VAL A 250 -7.92 -12.31 8.96
C VAL A 250 -6.79 -11.60 9.70
N VAL A 251 -6.77 -11.66 11.03
CA VAL A 251 -5.74 -11.03 11.87
C VAL A 251 -4.34 -11.53 11.51
N GLU A 252 -4.17 -12.83 11.27
CA GLU A 252 -2.90 -13.43 10.84
C GLU A 252 -2.35 -12.83 9.54
N LEU A 253 -3.22 -12.36 8.64
CA LEU A 253 -2.85 -11.86 7.31
C LEU A 253 -2.94 -10.34 7.18
N HIS A 254 -3.53 -9.66 8.16
CA HIS A 254 -3.85 -8.26 8.03
C HIS A 254 -2.57 -7.39 8.16
N PRO A 255 -2.35 -6.38 7.30
CA PRO A 255 -1.17 -5.52 7.35
C PRO A 255 -0.97 -4.76 8.68
N LEU A 256 -2.05 -4.55 9.45
CA LEU A 256 -1.98 -4.01 10.81
C LEU A 256 -1.06 -4.85 11.73
N PHE A 257 -1.04 -6.17 11.54
CA PHE A 257 -0.29 -7.11 12.38
C PHE A 257 0.94 -7.72 11.67
N ASN A 258 1.22 -7.27 10.45
CA ASN A 258 2.30 -7.79 9.61
C ASN A 258 3.21 -6.66 9.11
N PRO A 259 4.47 -6.96 8.75
CA PRO A 259 5.09 -8.28 8.81
C PRO A 259 5.39 -8.73 10.25
N ALA A 260 5.42 -10.05 10.43
CA ALA A 260 5.74 -10.65 11.73
C ALA A 260 7.10 -10.17 12.26
N GLY A 261 7.18 -9.97 13.58
CA GLY A 261 8.36 -9.47 14.26
C GLY A 261 8.49 -7.94 14.27
N TYR A 262 8.14 -7.26 13.16
CA TYR A 262 8.03 -5.80 13.16
C TYR A 262 6.82 -5.38 14.01
N VAL A 263 5.71 -6.09 13.81
CA VAL A 263 4.59 -6.13 14.76
C VAL A 263 4.69 -7.46 15.52
N GLN A 264 4.69 -7.40 16.85
CA GLN A 264 4.67 -8.59 17.71
C GLN A 264 3.25 -8.83 18.18
N ALA A 265 2.51 -9.60 17.38
CA ALA A 265 1.12 -9.93 17.62
C ALA A 265 0.90 -11.43 17.34
N GLU A 266 0.25 -12.11 18.28
CA GLU A 266 -0.07 -13.53 18.18
C GLU A 266 -1.55 -13.73 18.48
N ILE A 267 -2.25 -14.48 17.62
CA ILE A 267 -3.65 -14.84 17.85
C ILE A 267 -3.79 -16.35 18.04
N THR A 268 -4.46 -16.75 19.12
CA THR A 268 -4.73 -18.17 19.39
C THR A 268 -6.09 -18.29 20.06
N GLY A 269 -6.98 -19.13 19.50
CA GLY A 269 -8.30 -19.39 20.06
C GLY A 269 -9.16 -18.13 20.24
N GLY A 270 -9.07 -17.16 19.31
CA GLY A 270 -9.82 -15.90 19.39
C GLY A 270 -9.27 -14.87 20.37
N ARG A 271 -8.11 -15.14 20.98
CA ARG A 271 -7.39 -14.21 21.84
C ARG A 271 -6.15 -13.69 21.11
N LEU A 272 -6.14 -12.40 20.84
CA LEU A 272 -5.00 -11.67 20.30
C LEU A 272 -4.15 -11.16 21.46
N VAL A 273 -2.86 -11.46 21.44
CA VAL A 273 -1.85 -10.96 22.38
C VAL A 273 -0.90 -10.08 21.58
N VAL A 274 -0.70 -8.85 22.05
CA VAL A 274 0.21 -7.88 21.44
C VAL A 274 1.25 -7.47 22.46
N HIS A 275 2.50 -7.51 22.03
CA HIS A 275 3.66 -7.07 22.81
C HIS A 275 4.25 -5.80 22.22
N ARG A 276 4.97 -5.05 23.04
CA ARG A 276 5.73 -3.90 22.56
C ARG A 276 6.69 -4.36 21.47
N SER A 277 6.64 -3.70 20.32
CA SER A 277 7.35 -4.10 19.11
C SER A 277 8.05 -2.92 18.44
N PRO A 278 8.95 -3.16 17.46
CA PRO A 278 9.51 -2.13 16.59
C PRO A 278 8.48 -1.14 16.03
N ALA A 279 7.31 -1.64 15.60
CA ALA A 279 6.22 -0.83 15.10
C ALA A 279 5.66 0.17 16.13
N HIS A 280 5.70 -0.15 17.43
CA HIS A 280 5.33 0.79 18.48
C HIS A 280 6.36 1.91 18.63
N ASP A 281 7.66 1.58 18.57
CA ASP A 281 8.75 2.56 18.67
C ASP A 281 8.74 3.54 17.48
N ASP A 282 8.36 3.07 16.29
CA ASP A 282 8.20 3.93 15.10
C ASP A 282 6.90 4.76 15.12
N GLY A 283 5.94 4.42 15.99
CA GLY A 283 4.60 5.02 15.99
C GLY A 283 3.76 4.60 14.78
N ALA A 284 3.97 3.39 14.26
CA ALA A 284 3.18 2.79 13.18
C ALA A 284 1.77 2.39 13.66
N TRP A 285 0.96 1.78 12.80
CA TRP A 285 -0.47 1.58 13.07
C TRP A 285 -0.80 0.89 14.39
N ILE A 286 -0.02 -0.11 14.81
CA ILE A 286 -0.29 -0.82 16.07
C ILE A 286 -0.21 0.11 17.29
N ALA A 287 0.55 1.20 17.22
CA ALA A 287 0.63 2.22 18.28
C ALA A 287 -0.67 3.03 18.44
N LEU A 288 -1.59 2.96 17.46
CA LEU A 288 -2.93 3.54 17.54
C LEU A 288 -3.96 2.56 18.16
N CYS A 289 -3.56 1.32 18.41
CA CYS A 289 -4.39 0.29 19.02
C CYS A 289 -4.01 0.11 20.49
N SER A 290 -5.00 0.19 21.36
CA SER A 290 -4.81 -0.03 22.81
C SER A 290 -6.14 -0.45 23.44
N PRO A 291 -6.16 -0.83 24.73
CA PRO A 291 -7.41 -1.03 25.45
C PRO A 291 -8.35 0.18 25.46
N GLU A 292 -7.82 1.39 25.27
CA GLU A 292 -8.60 2.64 25.17
C GLU A 292 -8.97 2.99 23.71
N SER A 293 -8.34 2.34 22.73
CA SER A 293 -8.53 2.58 21.28
C SER A 293 -8.76 1.25 20.55
N VAL A 294 -9.90 0.60 20.82
CA VAL A 294 -10.25 -0.71 20.25
C VAL A 294 -10.95 -0.64 18.90
N ALA A 295 -11.32 0.56 18.44
CA ALA A 295 -12.14 0.74 17.23
C ALA A 295 -11.54 0.11 15.96
N PRO A 296 -10.22 0.17 15.69
CA PRO A 296 -9.63 -0.57 14.57
C PRO A 296 -9.84 -2.08 14.64
N LEU A 297 -9.68 -2.67 15.84
CA LEU A 297 -9.88 -4.10 16.06
C LEU A 297 -11.35 -4.47 15.89
N GLN A 298 -12.25 -3.63 16.41
CA GLN A 298 -13.68 -3.81 16.24
C GLN A 298 -14.09 -3.71 14.77
N ALA A 299 -13.47 -2.82 13.98
CA ALA A 299 -13.73 -2.73 12.54
C ALA A 299 -13.35 -4.03 11.80
N ILE A 300 -12.23 -4.65 12.16
CA ILE A 300 -11.82 -5.98 11.65
C ILE A 300 -12.86 -7.04 12.04
N ALA A 301 -13.24 -7.10 13.31
CA ALA A 301 -14.21 -8.08 13.80
C ALA A 301 -15.56 -7.93 13.07
N THR A 302 -16.10 -6.71 13.01
CA THR A 302 -17.38 -6.40 12.35
C THR A 302 -17.37 -6.73 10.86
N ALA A 303 -16.23 -6.58 10.17
CA ALA A 303 -16.09 -6.90 8.75
C ALA A 303 -16.21 -8.41 8.47
N VAL A 304 -15.88 -9.26 9.45
CA VAL A 304 -15.99 -10.73 9.34
C VAL A 304 -17.32 -11.22 9.90
N ASP A 305 -17.69 -10.74 11.09
CA ASP A 305 -18.94 -11.08 11.76
C ASP A 305 -19.41 -9.92 12.66
N PRO A 306 -20.54 -9.26 12.34
CA PRO A 306 -21.04 -8.13 13.13
C PRO A 306 -21.50 -8.52 14.53
N HIS A 307 -21.63 -9.81 14.86
CA HIS A 307 -21.99 -10.28 16.22
C HIS A 307 -20.77 -10.52 17.12
N LEU A 308 -19.57 -10.07 16.72
CA LEU A 308 -18.38 -10.12 17.56
C LEU A 308 -18.06 -8.74 18.13
N ALA A 309 -17.87 -8.69 19.45
CA ALA A 309 -17.33 -7.54 20.16
C ALA A 309 -15.88 -7.81 20.59
N VAL A 310 -15.04 -6.78 20.50
CA VAL A 310 -13.67 -6.83 20.98
C VAL A 310 -13.60 -6.29 22.41
N ARG A 311 -13.05 -7.07 23.33
CA ARG A 311 -12.70 -6.63 24.69
C ARG A 311 -11.20 -6.66 24.87
N ALA A 312 -10.61 -5.51 25.19
CA ALA A 312 -9.16 -5.42 25.38
C ALA A 312 -8.80 -5.02 26.81
N GLY A 313 -7.63 -5.47 27.26
CA GLY A 313 -7.05 -5.14 28.55
C GLY A 313 -5.53 -5.18 28.50
N GLY A 314 -4.87 -4.52 29.46
CA GLY A 314 -3.41 -4.38 29.49
C GLY A 314 -2.99 -2.91 29.47
N THR A 315 -1.83 -2.64 28.87
CA THR A 315 -1.24 -1.30 28.71
C THR A 315 -1.40 -0.80 27.27
N SER A 316 -0.85 0.39 26.97
CA SER A 316 -0.86 0.94 25.61
C SER A 316 0.04 0.19 24.62
N THR A 317 0.97 -0.65 25.09
CA THR A 317 1.95 -1.36 24.24
C THR A 317 1.99 -2.87 24.47
N ASP A 318 1.49 -3.33 25.61
CA ASP A 318 1.39 -4.75 25.98
C ASP A 318 -0.04 -5.03 26.39
N TRP A 319 -0.83 -5.62 25.50
CA TRP A 319 -2.26 -5.80 25.68
C TRP A 319 -2.77 -7.09 25.06
N THR A 320 -3.95 -7.50 25.52
CA THR A 320 -4.68 -8.63 24.95
C THR A 320 -6.07 -8.20 24.54
N ALA A 321 -6.55 -8.72 23.41
CA ALA A 321 -7.92 -8.54 22.94
C ALA A 321 -8.62 -9.89 22.78
N GLU A 322 -9.83 -9.99 23.28
CA GLU A 322 -10.69 -11.18 23.21
C GLU A 322 -11.93 -10.88 22.36
N LEU A 323 -12.29 -11.83 21.52
CA LEU A 323 -13.51 -11.80 20.72
C LEU A 323 -14.66 -12.43 21.50
N VAL A 324 -15.74 -11.67 21.67
CA VAL A 324 -16.92 -12.09 22.43
C VAL A 324 -18.14 -12.06 21.52
N VAL A 325 -18.87 -13.17 21.44
CA VAL A 325 -20.14 -13.23 20.72
C VAL A 325 -21.21 -12.40 21.45
N THR A 326 -21.93 -11.58 20.71
CA THR A 326 -23.01 -10.72 21.23
C THR A 326 -24.32 -10.97 20.50
N ASP A 327 -25.45 -10.77 21.19
CA ASP A 327 -26.78 -10.95 20.61
C ASP A 327 -27.18 -9.87 19.59
N PHE A 328 -26.43 -8.77 19.54
CA PHE A 328 -26.70 -7.64 18.66
C PHE A 328 -25.59 -7.48 17.62
N ALA A 329 -25.98 -7.26 16.37
CA ALA A 329 -25.07 -6.90 15.30
C ALA A 329 -24.55 -5.48 15.50
N ALA A 330 -23.23 -5.32 15.52
CA ALA A 330 -22.56 -4.03 15.54
C ALA A 330 -22.80 -3.26 14.23
N ALA A 331 -22.99 -1.96 14.33
CA ALA A 331 -23.04 -1.10 13.16
C ALA A 331 -21.64 -0.95 12.55
N GLU A 332 -21.57 -0.90 11.22
CA GLU A 332 -20.33 -0.58 10.53
C GLU A 332 -19.90 0.87 10.80
N PHE A 333 -18.61 1.06 11.08
CA PHE A 333 -18.00 2.36 11.33
C PHE A 333 -18.11 3.29 10.11
N PRO A 334 -18.37 4.60 10.31
CA PRO A 334 -18.39 5.58 9.22
C PRO A 334 -17.11 5.59 8.38
N GLU A 335 -15.95 5.42 9.01
CA GLU A 335 -14.65 5.42 8.34
C GLU A 335 -14.52 4.26 7.33
N VAL A 336 -15.11 3.09 7.64
CA VAL A 336 -15.16 1.94 6.72
C VAL A 336 -16.08 2.24 5.55
N LYS A 337 -17.23 2.89 5.80
CA LYS A 337 -18.14 3.34 4.73
C LYS A 337 -17.48 4.33 3.77
N VAL A 338 -16.70 5.25 4.31
CA VAL A 338 -15.91 6.20 3.50
C VAL A 338 -14.88 5.44 2.65
N ALA A 339 -14.16 4.48 3.23
CA ALA A 339 -13.21 3.66 2.47
C ALA A 339 -13.89 2.85 1.34
N LYS A 340 -15.13 2.42 1.53
CA LYS A 340 -15.93 1.69 0.54
C LYS A 340 -16.47 2.54 -0.61
N VAL A 341 -16.40 3.87 -0.54
CA VAL A 341 -16.76 4.74 -1.67
C VAL A 341 -15.87 4.46 -2.88
N SER A 342 -14.63 4.04 -2.65
CA SER A 342 -13.73 3.63 -3.73
C SER A 342 -14.23 2.37 -4.43
N GLY A 343 -14.21 2.37 -5.77
CA GLY A 343 -14.43 1.18 -6.60
C GLY A 343 -13.41 0.07 -6.33
N GLY A 344 -12.25 0.40 -5.74
CA GLY A 344 -11.24 -0.55 -5.28
C GLY A 344 -11.75 -1.52 -4.21
N SER A 345 -12.79 -1.14 -3.44
CA SER A 345 -13.37 -1.96 -2.38
C SER A 345 -13.99 -3.26 -2.88
N THR A 346 -14.51 -3.26 -4.10
CA THR A 346 -15.16 -4.42 -4.74
C THR A 346 -14.43 -4.91 -5.98
N PHE A 347 -13.27 -4.31 -6.30
CA PHE A 347 -12.49 -4.64 -7.47
C PHE A 347 -12.09 -6.12 -7.49
N ARG A 348 -12.23 -6.74 -8.67
CA ARG A 348 -11.88 -8.13 -8.93
C ARG A 348 -10.87 -8.18 -10.06
N PHE A 349 -9.75 -8.84 -9.80
CA PHE A 349 -8.75 -9.12 -10.82
C PHE A 349 -9.32 -10.07 -11.87
N GLN A 350 -8.97 -9.81 -13.12
CA GLN A 350 -9.26 -10.68 -14.24
C GLN A 350 -8.01 -11.50 -14.59
N PRO A 351 -8.17 -12.76 -15.03
CA PRO A 351 -7.05 -13.51 -15.59
C PRO A 351 -6.50 -12.77 -16.81
N ARG A 352 -5.20 -12.52 -16.83
CA ARG A 352 -4.49 -11.89 -17.95
C ARG A 352 -3.23 -12.69 -18.28
N ARG A 353 -2.80 -12.60 -19.53
CA ARG A 353 -1.57 -13.26 -19.99
C ARG A 353 -0.41 -12.28 -19.84
N SER A 354 0.60 -12.68 -19.07
CA SER A 354 1.88 -11.97 -18.98
C SER A 354 2.67 -12.15 -20.28
N LEU A 355 3.08 -11.04 -20.90
CA LEU A 355 3.91 -11.03 -22.10
C LEU A 355 5.20 -10.24 -21.84
N PRO A 356 6.39 -10.74 -22.24
CA PRO A 356 7.60 -9.95 -22.14
C PRO A 356 7.51 -8.73 -23.06
N LEU A 357 7.91 -7.57 -22.55
CA LEU A 357 8.00 -6.34 -23.32
C LEU A 357 9.40 -6.22 -23.92
N THR A 358 9.46 -5.95 -25.22
CA THR A 358 10.69 -5.68 -25.96
C THR A 358 10.74 -4.21 -26.32
N VAL A 359 11.96 -3.71 -26.56
CA VAL A 359 12.16 -2.39 -27.16
C VAL A 359 11.43 -2.32 -28.51
N VAL A 360 10.73 -1.22 -28.77
CA VAL A 360 9.97 -0.98 -30.01
C VAL A 360 10.68 -0.05 -30.98
#